data_AF-A0A4R1GQ34-F1
#
_entry.id   AF-A0A4R1GQ34-F1
#
_cell.length_a   1.000
_cell.length_b   1.000
_cell.length_c   1.000
_cell.angle_alpha   90.00
_cell.angle_beta   90.00
_cell.angle_gamma   90.00
#
_symmetry.space_group_name_H-M   'P 1'
#
loop_
_entity.id
_entity.type
_entity.pdbx_description
1 polymer ?
#
loop_
_entity_poly.entity_id
_entity_poly.type
_entity_poly.pdbx_seq_one_letter_code
_entity_poly.pdbx_strand_id
1 'polypeptide(L)'
;MVEPLYIFLFAGVVSMSLALSAGALNKLTPEQKPPFMQKPNGQIAVVMAGNLGAITLLGAMAFGFLKLHWSIPLSCMFITFPVVHILLFQRLLGDFKSLVLMVPLVVIAAVSLYYYW
;
A
#
# COMPACT_ATOMS: atom_id res chain seq x y z
N MET A 1 10.16 22.18 -8.17
CA MET A 1 9.01 21.56 -8.86
C MET A 1 9.08 20.08 -8.56
N VAL A 2 8.13 19.52 -7.82
CA VAL A 2 8.04 18.06 -7.63
C VAL A 2 7.28 17.51 -8.83
N GLU A 3 7.87 16.55 -9.52
CA GLU A 3 7.24 15.93 -10.69
C GLU A 3 6.06 15.06 -10.24
N PRO A 4 4.86 15.20 -10.82
CA PRO A 4 3.68 14.39 -10.45
C PRO A 4 3.95 12.88 -10.49
N LEU A 5 4.86 12.45 -11.37
CA LEU A 5 5.30 11.08 -11.47
C LEU A 5 5.88 10.54 -10.15
N TYR A 6 6.73 11.29 -9.45
CA TYR A 6 7.34 10.82 -8.20
C TYR A 6 6.32 10.65 -7.08
N ILE A 7 5.38 11.59 -6.97
CA ILE A 7 4.29 11.53 -5.98
C ILE A 7 3.40 10.32 -6.27
N PHE A 8 3.04 10.12 -7.54
CA PHE A 8 2.24 8.97 -7.98
C PHE A 8 2.93 7.65 -7.67
N LEU A 9 4.20 7.49 -8.06
CA LEU A 9 4.95 6.25 -7.85
C LEU A 9 5.12 5.94 -6.37
N PHE A 10 5.50 6.93 -5.56
CA PHE A 10 5.65 6.75 -4.12
C PHE A 10 4.31 6.37 -3.47
N ALA A 11 3.26 7.16 -3.69
CA ALA A 11 1.98 6.93 -3.07
C ALA A 11 1.36 5.60 -3.52
N GLY A 12 1.48 5.26 -4.81
CA GLY A 12 0.95 4.03 -5.38
C GLY A 12 1.64 2.77 -4.86
N VAL A 13 2.98 2.73 -4.88
CA VAL A 13 3.76 1.58 -4.38
C VAL A 13 3.48 1.31 -2.91
N VAL A 14 3.53 2.35 -2.09
CA VAL A 14 3.38 2.25 -0.64
C VAL A 14 1.96 1.81 -0.27
N SER A 15 0.94 2.39 -0.92
CA SER A 15 -0.47 2.05 -0.69
C SER A 15 -0.82 0.64 -1.13
N MET A 16 -0.35 0.22 -2.32
CA MET A 16 -0.51 -1.16 -2.80
C MET A 16 0.19 -2.15 -1.86
N SER A 17 1.42 -1.83 -1.43
CA SER A 17 2.18 -2.70 -0.53
C SER A 17 1.49 -2.88 0.82
N LEU A 18 0.87 -1.82 1.36
CA LEU A 18 0.10 -1.92 2.60
C LEU A 18 -1.14 -2.80 2.42
N ALA A 19 -1.91 -2.58 1.35
CA ALA A 19 -3.12 -3.32 1.05
C ALA A 19 -2.83 -4.82 0.84
N LEU A 20 -1.79 -5.15 0.07
CA LEU A 20 -1.39 -6.53 -0.19
C LEU A 20 -0.85 -7.22 1.07
N SER A 21 -0.01 -6.55 1.86
CA SER A 21 0.51 -7.11 3.13
C SER A 21 -0.62 -7.42 4.11
N ALA A 22 -1.58 -6.51 4.28
CA ALA A 22 -2.74 -6.72 5.13
C ALA A 22 -3.62 -7.87 4.61
N GLY A 23 -3.82 -7.95 3.29
CA GLY A 23 -4.54 -9.03 2.64
C GLY A 23 -3.88 -10.40 2.84
N ALA A 24 -2.55 -10.47 2.74
CA ALA A 24 -1.79 -11.69 2.97
C ALA A 24 -1.91 -12.17 4.44
N LEU A 25 -1.73 -11.26 5.40
CA LEU A 25 -1.86 -11.57 6.83
C LEU A 25 -3.26 -12.03 7.21
N ASN A 26 -4.31 -11.43 6.63
CA ASN A 26 -5.69 -11.81 6.89
C ASN A 26 -6.06 -13.20 6.35
N LYS A 27 -5.31 -13.72 5.38
CA LYS A 27 -5.50 -15.06 4.82
C LYS A 27 -4.81 -16.17 5.63
N LEU A 28 -3.95 -15.83 6.59
CA LEU A 28 -3.27 -16.80 7.44
C LEU A 28 -4.27 -17.53 8.35
N THR A 29 -4.01 -18.82 8.61
CA THR A 29 -4.78 -19.59 9.59
C THR A 29 -4.53 -19.04 11.01
N PRO A 30 -5.44 -19.27 11.98
CA PRO A 30 -5.29 -18.73 13.34
C PRO A 30 -3.95 -19.05 14.01
N GLU A 31 -3.39 -20.23 13.74
CA GLU A 31 -2.12 -20.72 14.27
C GLU A 31 -0.90 -20.01 13.64
N GLN A 32 -1.02 -19.58 12.37
CA GLN A 32 0.04 -18.91 11.62
C GLN A 32 0.03 -17.39 11.82
N LYS A 33 -1.02 -16.85 12.44
CA LYS A 33 -1.13 -15.42 12.69
C LYS A 33 -0.08 -14.95 13.70
N PRO A 34 0.56 -13.79 13.46
CA PRO A 34 1.50 -13.22 14.40
C PRO A 34 0.80 -12.92 15.75
N PRO A 35 1.54 -12.93 16.89
CA PRO A 35 0.95 -12.75 18.22
C PRO A 35 0.05 -11.51 18.36
N PHE A 36 0.38 -10.44 17.63
CA PHE A 36 -0.45 -9.22 17.58
C PHE A 36 -1.85 -9.47 17.02
N MET A 37 -1.97 -10.29 15.97
CA MET A 37 -3.23 -10.55 15.26
C MET A 37 -4.07 -11.65 15.91
N GLN A 38 -3.53 -12.40 16.88
CA GLN A 38 -4.30 -13.38 17.66
C GLN A 38 -5.35 -12.69 18.56
N LYS A 39 -5.14 -11.40 18.89
CA LYS A 39 -6.12 -10.59 19.61
C LYS A 39 -7.12 -9.96 18.63
N PRO A 40 -8.42 -9.85 18.96
CA PRO A 40 -9.43 -9.23 18.09
C PRO A 40 -9.04 -7.83 17.62
N ASN A 41 -8.51 -6.98 18.52
CA ASN A 41 -8.11 -5.62 18.19
C ASN A 41 -6.96 -5.56 17.19
N GLY A 42 -6.02 -6.52 17.24
CA GLY A 42 -4.91 -6.56 16.30
C GLY A 42 -5.34 -7.00 14.91
N GLN A 43 -6.30 -7.93 14.82
CA GLN A 43 -6.90 -8.31 13.54
C GLN A 43 -7.67 -7.13 12.92
N ILE A 44 -8.47 -6.42 13.71
CA ILE A 44 -9.18 -5.21 13.25
C ILE A 44 -8.18 -4.15 12.76
N ALA A 45 -7.09 -3.92 13.51
CA ALA A 45 -6.07 -2.95 13.13
C ALA A 45 -5.43 -3.27 11.77
N VAL A 46 -5.13 -4.55 11.48
CA VAL A 46 -4.58 -4.95 10.18
C VAL A 46 -5.59 -4.76 9.05
N VAL A 47 -6.86 -5.08 9.27
CA VAL A 47 -7.93 -4.82 8.28
C VAL A 47 -8.05 -3.32 8.00
N MET A 48 -8.05 -2.49 9.05
CA MET A 48 -8.11 -1.02 8.90
C MET A 48 -6.88 -0.46 8.17
N ALA A 49 -5.69 -0.98 8.46
CA ALA A 49 -4.48 -0.61 7.73
C ALA A 49 -4.59 -0.98 6.24
N GLY A 50 -5.10 -2.17 5.92
CA GLY A 50 -5.34 -2.59 4.54
C GLY A 50 -6.33 -1.67 3.81
N ASN A 51 -7.44 -1.31 4.46
CA ASN A 51 -8.44 -0.40 3.91
C ASN A 51 -7.87 1.01 3.69
N LEU A 52 -7.06 1.51 4.62
CA LEU A 52 -6.35 2.78 4.45
C LEU A 52 -5.46 2.73 3.20
N GLY A 53 -4.68 1.65 3.04
CA GLY A 53 -3.87 1.43 1.84
C GLY A 53 -4.72 1.39 0.57
N ALA A 54 -5.87 0.71 0.57
CA ALA A 54 -6.76 0.64 -0.60
C ALA A 54 -7.33 2.01 -0.98
N ILE A 55 -7.78 2.80 0.01
CA ILE A 55 -8.34 4.15 -0.21
C ILE A 55 -7.25 5.10 -0.72
N THR A 56 -6.06 5.09 -0.11
CA THR A 56 -4.94 5.92 -0.57
C THR A 56 -4.47 5.50 -1.95
N LEU A 57 -4.49 4.21 -2.29
CA LEU A 57 -4.19 3.73 -3.64
C LEU A 57 -5.21 4.25 -4.65
N LEU A 58 -6.50 4.23 -4.32
CA LEU A 58 -7.54 4.80 -5.19
C LEU A 58 -7.30 6.30 -5.42
N GLY A 59 -6.92 7.03 -4.37
CA GLY A 59 -6.47 8.42 -4.48
C GLY A 59 -5.26 8.57 -5.38
N ALA A 60 -4.22 7.75 -5.21
CA ALA A 60 -3.03 7.77 -6.05
C ALA A 60 -3.37 7.51 -7.53
N MET A 61 -4.27 6.56 -7.80
CA MET A 61 -4.73 6.24 -9.14
C MET A 61 -5.46 7.41 -9.78
N ALA A 62 -6.41 8.02 -9.06
CA ALA A 62 -7.12 9.20 -9.56
C ALA A 62 -6.17 10.38 -9.82
N PHE A 63 -5.21 10.64 -8.93
CA PHE A 63 -4.15 11.63 -9.15
C PHE A 63 -3.33 11.32 -10.41
N GLY A 64 -2.91 10.06 -10.57
CA GLY A 64 -2.14 9.60 -11.71
C GLY A 64 -2.90 9.78 -13.03
N PHE A 65 -4.18 9.39 -13.08
CA PHE A 65 -5.00 9.56 -14.29
C PHE A 65 -5.26 11.01 -14.66
N LEU A 66 -5.28 11.93 -13.70
CA LEU A 66 -5.47 13.37 -13.94
C LEU A 66 -4.19 14.07 -14.41
N LYS A 67 -3.02 13.63 -13.93
CA LYS A 67 -1.74 14.36 -14.14
C LYS A 67 -0.78 13.67 -15.10
N LEU A 68 -0.93 12.38 -15.35
CA LEU A 68 -0.04 11.56 -16.18
C LEU A 68 -0.80 10.94 -17.35
N HIS A 69 -0.06 10.42 -18.33
CA HIS A 69 -0.66 9.63 -19.40
C HIS A 69 -1.32 8.36 -18.83
N TRP A 70 -2.57 8.08 -19.22
CA TRP A 70 -3.42 7.02 -18.64
C TRP A 70 -2.79 5.61 -18.61
N SER A 71 -1.90 5.31 -19.55
CA SER A 71 -1.20 4.02 -19.58
C SER A 71 -0.23 3.84 -18.41
N ILE A 72 0.29 4.92 -17.83
CA ILE A 72 1.23 4.86 -16.70
C ILE A 72 0.52 4.38 -15.44
N PRO A 73 -0.55 5.03 -14.92
CA PRO A 73 -1.23 4.54 -13.74
C PRO A 73 -1.76 3.11 -13.91
N LEU A 74 -2.33 2.82 -15.08
CA LEU A 74 -2.90 1.50 -15.38
C LEU A 74 -1.84 0.40 -15.33
N SER A 75 -0.71 0.58 -16.01
CA SER A 75 0.39 -0.39 -15.98
C SER A 75 1.02 -0.51 -14.59
N CYS A 76 1.11 0.58 -13.83
CA CYS A 76 1.62 0.54 -12.47
C CYS A 76 0.71 -0.23 -11.52
N MET A 77 -0.61 -0.04 -11.60
CA MET A 77 -1.58 -0.73 -10.76
C MET A 77 -1.53 -2.25 -10.90
N PHE A 78 -1.45 -2.75 -12.14
CA PHE A 78 -1.56 -4.19 -12.39
C PHE A 78 -0.21 -4.91 -12.50
N ILE A 79 0.86 -4.20 -12.85
CA ILE A 79 2.17 -4.81 -13.10
C ILE A 79 3.18 -4.27 -12.10
N THR A 80 3.49 -2.98 -12.16
CA THR A 80 4.68 -2.45 -11.47
C THR A 80 4.55 -2.53 -9.95
N PHE A 81 3.46 -2.03 -9.35
CA PHE A 81 3.32 -1.98 -7.90
C PHE A 81 3.21 -3.38 -7.27
N PRO A 82 2.41 -4.33 -7.81
CA PRO A 82 2.42 -5.70 -7.31
C PRO A 82 3.79 -6.38 -7.43
N VAL A 83 4.46 -6.23 -8.56
CA VAL A 83 5.79 -6.83 -8.79
C VAL A 83 6.82 -6.26 -7.81
N VAL A 84 6.84 -4.93 -7.63
CA VAL A 84 7.72 -4.27 -6.66
C VAL A 84 7.41 -4.75 -5.25
N HIS A 85 6.14 -4.89 -4.89
CA HIS A 85 5.75 -5.41 -3.59
C HIS A 85 6.27 -6.83 -3.35
N ILE A 86 6.03 -7.75 -4.29
CA ILE A 86 6.42 -9.15 -4.17
C ILE A 86 7.94 -9.29 -4.14
N LEU A 87 8.64 -8.65 -5.08
CA LEU A 87 10.09 -8.84 -5.24
C LEU A 87 10.91 -8.14 -4.16
N LEU A 88 10.48 -6.95 -3.70
CA LEU A 88 11.24 -6.18 -2.72
C LEU A 88 10.66 -6.38 -1.32
N PHE A 89 9.44 -5.91 -1.05
CA PHE A 89 8.95 -5.82 0.32
C PHE A 89 8.60 -7.18 0.91
N GLN A 90 7.80 -7.97 0.19
CA GLN A 90 7.38 -9.28 0.66
C GLN A 90 8.57 -10.22 0.82
N ARG A 91 9.48 -10.28 -0.17
CA ARG A 91 10.64 -11.16 -0.13
C ARG A 91 11.69 -10.75 0.90
N LEU A 92 11.95 -9.45 1.08
CA LEU A 92 13.00 -8.98 1.99
C LEU A 92 12.52 -8.85 3.44
N LEU A 93 11.28 -8.42 3.66
CA LEU A 93 10.76 -8.07 4.99
C LEU A 93 9.70 -9.07 5.49
N GLY A 94 9.00 -9.76 4.59
CA GLY A 94 7.79 -10.52 4.90
C GLY A 94 6.58 -9.59 5.12
N ASP A 95 5.38 -10.18 5.19
CA ASP A 95 4.13 -9.42 5.18
C ASP A 95 3.94 -8.55 6.44
N PHE A 96 4.27 -9.06 7.63
CA PHE A 96 4.06 -8.31 8.88
C PHE A 96 4.95 -7.07 9.00
N LYS A 97 6.26 -7.20 8.72
CA LYS A 97 7.18 -6.06 8.77
C LYS A 97 6.89 -5.07 7.64
N SER A 98 6.51 -5.57 6.46
CA SER A 98 6.05 -4.72 5.36
C SER A 98 4.84 -3.90 5.77
N LEU A 99 3.84 -4.51 6.41
CA LEU A 99 2.68 -3.78 6.91
C LEU A 99 3.10 -2.67 7.90
N VAL A 100 3.90 -2.99 8.91
CA VAL A 100 4.33 -2.02 9.93
C VAL A 100 5.10 -0.85 9.31
N LEU A 101 5.96 -1.11 8.32
CA LEU A 101 6.70 -0.07 7.59
C LEU A 101 5.77 0.78 6.72
N MET A 102 4.83 0.15 6.02
CA MET A 102 3.98 0.85 5.03
C MET A 102 2.89 1.69 5.68
N VAL A 103 2.42 1.38 6.90
CA VAL A 103 1.41 2.20 7.61
C VAL A 103 1.79 3.68 7.70
N PRO A 104 2.93 4.07 8.31
CA PRO A 104 3.31 5.49 8.40
C PRO A 104 3.60 6.08 7.01
N LEU A 105 4.16 5.32 6.09
CA LEU A 105 4.44 5.78 4.73
C LEU A 105 3.15 6.06 3.95
N VAL A 106 2.08 5.27 4.14
CA VAL A 106 0.77 5.51 3.52
C VAL A 106 0.15 6.80 4.04
N VAL A 107 0.30 7.10 5.34
CA VAL A 107 -0.17 8.38 5.90
C VAL A 107 0.57 9.55 5.24
N ILE A 108 1.90 9.46 5.11
CA ILE A 108 2.71 10.47 4.41
C ILE A 108 2.28 10.58 2.95
N ALA A 109 2.02 9.46 2.28
CA ALA A 109 1.56 9.43 0.91
C ALA A 109 0.19 10.09 0.74
N ALA A 110 -0.76 9.82 1.65
CA ALA A 110 -2.09 10.43 1.63
C ALA A 110 -2.02 11.95 1.80
N VAL A 111 -1.21 12.44 2.74
CA VAL A 111 -0.97 13.88 2.94
C VAL A 111 -0.29 14.49 1.71
N SER A 112 0.69 13.80 1.13
CA SER A 112 1.38 14.26 -0.08
C SER A 112 0.42 14.36 -1.27
N LEU A 113 -0.43 13.35 -1.48
CA LEU A 113 -1.47 13.39 -2.50
C LEU A 113 -2.39 14.58 -2.31
N TYR A 114 -2.86 14.83 -1.08
CA TYR A 114 -3.74 15.97 -0.79
C TYR A 114 -3.07 17.33 -1.08
N TYR A 115 -1.81 17.50 -0.70
CA TYR A 115 -1.11 18.78 -0.86
C TYR A 115 -0.75 19.09 -2.33
N TYR A 116 -0.43 18.07 -3.12
CA TYR A 116 0.04 18.22 -4.50
C TYR A 116 -1.03 17.93 -5.57
N TRP A 117 -2.26 17.62 -5.16
CA TRP A 117 -3.39 17.36 -6.05
C TRP A 117 -3.67 18.53 -6.99
#